data_AF-A0A2I0BGJ3-F1
#
_entry.id   AF-A0A2I0BGJ3-F1
#
_cell.length_a   1.000
_cell.length_b   1.000
_cell.length_c   1.000
_cell.angle_alpha   90.00
_cell.angle_beta   90.00
_cell.angle_gamma   90.00
#
_symmetry.space_group_name_H-M   'P 1'
#
loop_
_entity.id
_entity.type
_entity.pdbx_description
1 polymer ?
#
loop_
_entity_poly.entity_id
_entity_poly.type
_entity_poly.pdbx_seq_one_letter_code
_entity_poly.pdbx_strand_id
1 'polypeptide(L)'
;MVAPEDEELEEETTARELEASILRAFREDESRRTAPLSPENAATIVNAMRGVSFSGYTPEWADRVPEDLWLDYLRRLRGEATAATPRI
;
A
#
# COMPACT_ATOMS: atom_id res chain seq x y z
N MET A 1 39.95 27.53 8.87
CA MET A 1 40.22 26.08 8.96
C MET A 1 39.10 25.55 9.81
N VAL A 2 38.13 24.86 9.20
CA VAL A 2 37.01 24.23 9.92
C VAL A 2 37.59 23.11 10.77
N ALA A 3 37.11 22.96 12.01
CA ALA A 3 37.60 21.90 12.89
C ALA A 3 37.11 20.54 12.35
N PRO A 4 37.90 19.46 12.45
CA PRO A 4 37.48 18.15 11.96
C PRO A 4 36.18 17.65 12.62
N GLU A 5 35.91 18.11 13.84
CA GLU A 5 34.67 17.81 14.59
C GLU A 5 33.44 18.53 14.00
N ASP A 6 33.61 19.72 13.43
CA ASP A 6 32.52 20.46 12.75
C ASP A 6 32.19 19.80 11.40
N GLU A 7 33.20 19.28 10.69
CA GLU A 7 33.04 18.60 9.40
C GLU A 7 32.29 17.26 9.55
N GLU A 8 32.59 16.49 10.61
CA GLU A 8 31.91 15.23 10.94
C GLU A 8 30.43 15.46 11.34
N LEU A 9 30.13 16.55 12.05
CA LEU A 9 28.75 16.94 12.37
C LEU A 9 27.96 17.38 11.12
N GLU A 10 28.58 18.10 10.19
CA GLU A 10 27.97 18.46 8.91
C GLU A 10 27.66 17.21 8.06
N GLU A 11 28.57 16.23 8.00
CA GLU A 11 28.29 14.96 7.33
C GLU A 11 27.15 14.18 8.00
N GLU A 12 27.11 14.14 9.33
CA GLU A 12 26.05 13.43 10.05
C GLU A 12 24.68 14.09 9.86
N THR A 13 24.63 15.43 9.85
CA THR A 13 23.38 16.18 9.61
C THR A 13 22.88 16.00 8.18
N THR A 14 23.78 16.10 7.18
CA THR A 14 23.40 15.87 5.77
C THR A 14 22.94 14.44 5.51
N ALA A 15 23.54 13.44 6.16
CA ALA A 15 23.08 12.05 6.10
C ALA A 15 21.66 11.88 6.65
N ARG A 16 21.35 12.50 7.80
CA ARG A 16 20.00 12.49 8.39
C ARG A 16 18.97 13.21 7.53
N GLU A 17 19.34 14.35 6.94
CA GLU A 17 18.45 15.08 6.03
C GLU A 17 18.14 14.28 4.76
N LEU A 18 19.14 13.59 4.21
CA LEU A 18 18.96 12.71 3.06
C LEU A 18 18.01 11.55 3.39
N GLU A 19 18.20 10.88 4.53
CA GLU A 19 17.31 9.80 4.98
C GLU A 19 15.87 10.30 5.18
N ALA A 20 15.70 11.46 5.83
CA ALA A 20 14.38 12.07 6.02
C ALA A 20 13.71 12.41 4.67
N SER A 21 14.48 12.91 3.70
CA SER A 21 13.99 13.19 2.35
C SER A 21 13.52 11.92 1.64
N ILE A 22 14.30 10.83 1.71
CA ILE A 22 13.94 9.53 1.12
C ILE A 22 12.65 8.99 1.76
N LEU A 23 12.56 8.99 3.09
CA LEU A 23 11.38 8.51 3.81
C LEU A 23 10.13 9.33 3.46
N ARG A 24 10.29 10.64 3.31
CA ARG A 24 9.20 11.52 2.88
C ARG A 24 8.75 11.20 1.46
N ALA A 25 9.68 11.02 0.53
CA ALA A 25 9.37 10.66 -0.84
C ALA A 25 8.60 9.33 -0.92
N PHE A 26 9.02 8.31 -0.17
CA PHE A 26 8.30 7.04 -0.09
C PHE A 26 6.90 7.19 0.49
N ARG A 27 6.74 7.99 1.55
CA ARG A 27 5.42 8.23 2.16
C ARG A 27 4.47 8.96 1.21
N GLU A 28 4.98 9.95 0.49
CA GLU A 28 4.21 10.69 -0.51
C GLU A 28 3.83 9.78 -1.69
N ASP A 29 4.75 8.92 -2.16
CA ASP A 29 4.44 7.93 -3.18
C ASP A 29 3.36 6.95 -2.72
N GLU A 30 3.50 6.39 -1.53
CA GLU A 30 2.52 5.49 -0.94
C GLU A 30 1.16 6.19 -0.78
N SER A 31 1.15 7.45 -0.35
CA SER A 31 -0.08 8.25 -0.25
C SER A 31 -0.76 8.45 -1.60
N ARG A 32 -0.01 8.64 -2.69
CA ARG A 32 -0.58 8.76 -4.04
C ARG A 32 -1.14 7.42 -4.55
N ARG A 33 -0.45 6.31 -4.24
CA ARG A 33 -0.85 4.96 -4.67
C ARG A 33 -2.06 4.44 -3.92
N THR A 34 -2.18 4.79 -2.65
CA THR A 34 -3.32 4.42 -1.79
C THR A 34 -4.50 5.38 -1.92
N ALA A 35 -4.33 6.52 -2.60
CA ALA A 35 -5.40 7.48 -2.81
C ALA A 35 -6.59 6.84 -3.55
N PRO A 36 -7.83 7.11 -3.13
CA PRO A 36 -9.01 6.61 -3.82
C PRO A 36 -9.01 7.03 -5.29
N LEU A 37 -9.31 6.09 -6.17
CA LEU A 37 -9.53 6.40 -7.59
C LEU A 37 -10.80 7.22 -7.76
N SER A 38 -10.81 8.08 -8.78
CA SER A 38 -12.05 8.74 -9.18
C SER A 38 -13.10 7.68 -9.61
N PRO A 39 -14.40 7.93 -9.41
CA PRO A 39 -15.44 6.98 -9.78
C PRO A 39 -15.39 6.56 -11.25
N GLU A 40 -15.07 7.49 -12.15
CA GLU A 40 -14.92 7.25 -13.58
C GLU A 40 -13.73 6.32 -13.90
N ASN A 41 -12.57 6.57 -13.28
CA ASN A 41 -11.39 5.73 -13.49
C ASN A 41 -11.61 4.32 -12.93
N ALA A 42 -12.25 4.22 -11.76
CA ALA A 42 -12.61 2.94 -11.15
C ALA A 42 -13.54 2.14 -12.07
N ALA A 43 -14.59 2.76 -12.61
CA ALA A 43 -15.53 2.11 -13.52
C ALA A 43 -14.84 1.65 -14.82
N THR A 44 -13.95 2.48 -15.37
CA THR A 44 -13.18 2.14 -16.57
C THR A 44 -12.31 0.90 -16.35
N ILE A 45 -11.59 0.84 -15.22
CA ILE A 45 -10.77 -0.33 -14.86
C ILE A 45 -11.63 -1.58 -14.69
N VAL A 46 -12.74 -1.49 -13.96
CA VAL A 46 -13.65 -2.64 -13.77
C VAL A 46 -14.15 -3.18 -15.11
N ASN A 47 -14.52 -2.28 -16.04
CA ASN A 47 -14.99 -2.68 -17.36
C ASN A 47 -13.88 -3.34 -18.19
N ALA A 48 -12.66 -2.79 -18.16
CA ALA A 48 -11.51 -3.39 -18.84
C ALA A 48 -11.17 -4.78 -18.28
N MET A 49 -11.25 -4.97 -16.97
CA MET A 49 -10.90 -6.22 -16.30
C MET A 49 -11.97 -7.31 -16.41
N ARG A 50 -13.24 -6.96 -16.70
CA ARG A 50 -14.36 -7.92 -16.73
C ARG A 50 -14.19 -9.07 -17.74
N GLY A 51 -13.34 -8.90 -18.75
CA GLY A 51 -13.02 -9.92 -19.75
C GLY A 51 -11.68 -10.62 -19.55
N VAL A 52 -10.90 -10.27 -18.53
CA VAL A 52 -9.59 -10.86 -18.26
C VAL A 52 -9.77 -12.11 -17.42
N SER A 53 -9.38 -13.26 -17.97
CA SER A 53 -9.36 -14.55 -17.26
C SER A 53 -7.91 -15.00 -17.07
N PHE A 54 -7.53 -15.29 -15.82
CA PHE A 54 -6.22 -15.83 -15.47
C PHE A 54 -6.31 -17.36 -15.34
N SER A 55 -6.48 -18.06 -16.46
CA SER A 55 -6.52 -19.52 -16.47
C SER A 55 -5.10 -20.09 -16.32
N GLY A 56 -4.89 -20.95 -15.31
CA GLY A 56 -3.69 -21.78 -15.17
C GLY A 56 -2.58 -21.21 -14.27
N TYR A 57 -2.80 -20.07 -13.63
CA TYR A 57 -1.87 -19.54 -12.61
C TYR A 57 -2.63 -19.16 -11.35
N THR A 58 -2.58 -20.06 -10.36
CA THR A 58 -3.03 -19.78 -9.00
C THR A 58 -1.82 -19.28 -8.20
N PRO A 59 -1.81 -18.03 -7.74
CA PRO A 59 -0.69 -17.54 -6.93
C PRO A 59 -0.60 -18.29 -5.59
N GLU A 60 0.60 -18.49 -5.04
CA GLU A 60 0.79 -19.22 -3.77
C GLU A 60 0.01 -18.65 -2.57
N TRP A 61 -0.39 -17.39 -2.63
CA TRP A 61 -1.20 -16.77 -1.59
C TRP A 61 -2.70 -17.09 -1.70
N ALA A 62 -3.17 -17.53 -2.88
CA ALA A 62 -4.58 -17.86 -3.10
C ALA A 62 -5.02 -19.10 -2.30
N ASP A 63 -4.11 -20.05 -2.06
CA ASP A 63 -4.39 -21.22 -1.23
C ASP A 63 -4.31 -20.93 0.29
N ARG A 64 -3.81 -19.75 0.70
CA ARG A 64 -3.63 -19.40 2.12
C ARG A 64 -4.89 -18.90 2.79
N VAL A 65 -5.85 -18.39 2.02
CA VAL A 65 -7.12 -17.91 2.53
C VAL A 65 -8.22 -18.68 1.80
N PRO A 66 -9.05 -19.46 2.51
CA PRO A 66 -10.21 -20.10 1.91
C PRO A 66 -11.08 -19.07 1.18
N GLU A 67 -11.56 -19.42 -0.02
CA GLU A 67 -12.31 -18.50 -0.89
C GLU A 67 -13.52 -17.87 -0.18
N ASP A 68 -14.19 -18.66 0.68
CA ASP A 68 -15.32 -18.22 1.50
C ASP A 68 -14.98 -17.09 2.48
N LEU A 69 -13.71 -16.96 2.86
CA LEU A 69 -13.22 -15.98 3.84
C LEU A 69 -12.55 -14.76 3.20
N TRP A 70 -12.43 -14.72 1.87
CA TRP A 70 -11.63 -13.70 1.20
C TRP A 70 -12.23 -12.30 1.32
N LEU A 71 -13.55 -12.18 1.19
CA LEU A 71 -14.25 -10.91 1.34
C LEU A 71 -14.12 -10.35 2.76
N ASP A 72 -14.18 -11.23 3.77
CA ASP A 72 -14.05 -10.82 5.17
C ASP A 72 -12.61 -10.40 5.50
N TYR A 73 -11.62 -11.09 4.93
CA TYR A 73 -10.22 -10.70 5.02
C TYR A 73 -9.96 -9.32 4.38
N LEU A 74 -10.50 -9.08 3.18
CA LEU A 74 -10.36 -7.79 2.49
C LEU A 74 -11.05 -6.64 3.23
N ARG A 75 -12.24 -6.87 3.79
CA ARG A 75 -12.94 -5.88 4.62
C ARG A 75 -12.13 -5.51 5.86
N ARG A 76 -11.58 -6.52 6.55
CA ARG A 76 -10.71 -6.31 7.71
C ARG A 76 -9.45 -5.53 7.35
N LEU A 77 -8.84 -5.81 6.20
CA LEU A 77 -7.65 -5.08 5.71
C LEU A 77 -7.95 -3.60 5.43
N ARG A 78 -9.16 -3.31 4.94
CA ARG A 78 -9.64 -1.93 4.70
C ARG A 78 -10.05 -1.20 5.98
N GLY A 79 -10.03 -1.88 7.13
CA GLY A 79 -10.58 -1.34 8.37
C GLY A 79 -12.10 -1.14 8.32
N GLU A 80 -12.78 -1.73 7.33
CA GLU A 80 -14.23 -1.77 7.28
C GLU A 80 -14.66 -2.72 8.41
N ALA A 81 -15.28 -2.17 9.46
CA ALA A 81 -15.82 -2.96 10.55
C ALA A 81 -16.76 -4.01 9.93
N THR A 82 -16.40 -5.29 10.05
CA THR A 82 -17.29 -6.39 9.73
C THR A 82 -18.46 -6.26 10.69
N ALA A 83 -19.56 -5.65 10.26
CA ALA A 83 -20.81 -5.68 10.98
C ALA A 83 -21.23 -7.14 11.05
N ALA A 84 -20.80 -7.82 12.11
CA ALA A 84 -21.29 -9.13 12.47
C ALA A 84 -22.77 -8.95 12.78
N THR A 85 -23.63 -9.14 11.78
CA THR A 85 -25.07 -9.26 12.00
C THR A 85 -25.27 -10.56 12.77
N PRO A 86 -25.67 -10.52 14.07
CA PRO A 86 -25.99 -11.74 14.78
C PRO A 86 -27.25 -12.31 14.14
N ARG A 87 -27.15 -13.55 13.67
CA ARG A 87 -28.28 -14.31 13.16
C ARG A 87 -29.04 -14.83 14.38
N ILE A 88 -30.18 -14.19 14.70
CA ILE A 88 -31.18 -14.67 15.67
C ILE A 88 -32.09 -15.67 14.96
#